data_AF-S8EA10-F1
#
_entry.id   AF-S8EA10-F1
#
_cell.length_a   1.000
_cell.length_b   1.000
_cell.length_c   1.000
_cell.angle_alpha   90.00
_cell.angle_beta   90.00
_cell.angle_gamma   90.00
#
_symmetry.space_group_name_H-M   'P 1'
#
loop_
_entity.id
_entity.type
_entity.pdbx_description
1 polymer ?
#
loop_
_entity_poly.entity_id
_entity_poly.type
_entity_poly.pdbx_seq_one_letter_code
_entity_poly.pdbx_strand_id
1 'polypeptide(L)'
;MKRIRINDPFTNLPSEADKASFNPHSTRPCCSPQDFKWDPRIGPRSPWNKAVAEVFAADFIANHPACNCTREQVISMWIRHTEHLQATYKAQAQAEADRALAHRIHRRQERQRAVYLRRLRVVQEFRTEFDPRAQEAMEALGVQGMSSDESDHAAGRGEPTYRVHKKSWRSPILVKWLRILDCLHLFLRYKGGQTASQGGWPHYRLEGDDQQESADGPVRGLPVVCYSASATTEPFEFQFLKPVLVALNLIHSERVQE
;
A
#
# COMPACT_ATOMS: atom_id res chain seq x y z
N MET A 1 -14.95 20.96 19.24
CA MET A 1 -15.28 20.02 20.34
C MET A 1 -14.33 18.82 20.28
N LYS A 2 -13.38 18.71 21.22
CA LYS A 2 -12.51 17.54 21.33
C LYS A 2 -13.37 16.35 21.76
N ARG A 3 -13.48 15.32 20.92
CA ARG A 3 -13.99 14.02 21.36
C ARG A 3 -13.05 13.52 22.45
N ILE A 4 -13.48 13.58 23.71
CA ILE A 4 -12.86 12.82 24.79
C ILE A 4 -13.02 11.35 24.37
N ARG A 5 -11.90 10.68 24.08
CA ARG A 5 -11.91 9.23 23.82
C ARG A 5 -12.19 8.55 25.15
N ILE A 6 -13.46 8.28 25.44
CA ILE A 6 -13.91 7.71 26.72
C ILE A 6 -13.43 6.25 26.92
N ASN A 7 -12.89 5.59 25.89
CA ASN A 7 -12.35 4.23 25.98
C ASN A 7 -10.97 4.15 25.33
N ASP A 8 -9.92 4.71 25.95
CA ASP A 8 -8.57 4.27 25.65
C ASP A 8 -8.39 2.89 26.30
N PRO A 9 -8.14 1.79 25.57
CA PRO A 9 -7.95 0.47 26.16
C PRO A 9 -6.64 0.37 27.00
N PHE A 10 -5.83 1.43 27.05
CA PHE A 10 -4.50 1.45 27.67
C PHE A 10 -4.44 2.35 28.91
N THR A 11 -5.37 2.19 29.85
CA THR A 11 -5.48 3.05 31.05
C THR A 11 -4.51 2.70 32.19
N ASN A 12 -4.08 1.44 32.30
CA ASN A 12 -3.20 0.99 33.38
C ASN A 12 -1.74 0.80 32.89
N LEU A 13 -1.07 1.91 32.59
CA LEU A 13 0.33 1.88 32.16
C LEU A 13 1.27 1.72 33.35
N PRO A 14 2.38 0.98 33.21
CA PRO A 14 3.37 0.91 34.28
C PRO A 14 4.03 2.27 34.49
N SER A 15 4.20 2.60 35.77
CA SER A 15 4.96 3.75 36.22
C SER A 15 6.47 3.52 36.04
N GLU A 16 7.26 4.58 36.11
CA GLU A 16 8.72 4.44 36.07
C GLU A 16 9.27 3.72 37.30
N ALA A 17 8.60 3.81 38.45
CA ALA A 17 8.93 3.02 39.64
C ALA A 17 8.69 1.52 39.43
N ASP A 18 7.57 1.15 38.78
CA ASP A 18 7.28 -0.24 38.43
C ASP A 18 8.40 -0.83 37.57
N LYS A 19 8.81 -0.10 36.52
CA LYS A 19 9.89 -0.52 35.62
C LYS A 19 11.26 -0.57 36.30
N ALA A 20 11.56 0.38 37.18
CA ALA A 20 12.83 0.42 37.91
C ALA A 20 12.94 -0.71 38.94
N SER A 21 11.82 -1.14 39.53
CA SER A 21 11.78 -2.25 40.47
C SER A 21 11.76 -3.63 39.80
N PHE A 22 11.51 -3.68 38.48
CA PHE A 22 11.43 -4.92 37.74
C PHE A 22 12.81 -5.56 37.53
N ASN A 23 12.93 -6.81 37.95
CA ASN A 23 14.09 -7.64 37.67
C ASN A 23 13.68 -8.85 36.82
N PRO A 24 14.14 -8.96 35.56
CA PRO A 24 13.76 -10.04 34.65
C PRO A 24 14.29 -11.42 35.07
N HIS A 25 15.23 -11.48 36.03
CA HIS A 25 15.79 -12.72 36.57
C HIS A 25 15.16 -13.13 37.91
N SER A 26 14.25 -12.33 38.46
CA SER A 26 13.56 -12.68 39.70
C SER A 26 12.36 -13.58 39.41
N THR A 27 11.97 -14.40 40.40
CA THR A 27 10.75 -15.20 40.35
C THR A 27 9.48 -14.41 40.67
N ARG A 28 9.62 -13.12 41.05
CA ARG A 28 8.46 -12.28 41.36
C ARG A 28 7.79 -11.81 40.05
N PRO A 29 6.46 -11.95 39.92
CA PRO A 29 5.75 -11.45 38.75
C PRO A 29 5.82 -9.92 38.69
N CYS A 30 5.89 -9.36 37.48
CA CYS A 30 5.98 -7.91 37.27
C CYS A 30 4.68 -7.15 37.58
N CYS A 31 3.55 -7.85 37.55
CA CYS A 31 2.21 -7.34 37.83
C CYS A 31 1.29 -8.51 38.23
N SER A 32 0.03 -8.22 38.58
CA SER A 32 -0.99 -9.25 38.84
C SER A 32 -2.07 -9.24 37.76
N PRO A 33 -2.94 -10.27 37.67
CA PRO A 33 -4.10 -10.23 36.78
C PRO A 33 -5.07 -9.09 37.10
N GLN A 34 -5.18 -8.72 38.39
CA GLN A 34 -6.06 -7.63 38.84
C GLN A 34 -5.45 -6.24 38.62
N ASP A 35 -4.11 -6.13 38.58
CA ASP A 35 -3.36 -4.91 38.30
C ASP A 35 -2.49 -5.10 37.05
N PHE A 36 -3.13 -5.45 35.94
CA PHE A 36 -2.43 -5.84 34.71
C PHE A 36 -1.87 -4.61 33.98
N LYS A 37 -0.54 -4.59 33.75
CA LYS A 37 0.21 -3.40 33.28
C LYS A 37 1.03 -3.66 32.02
N TRP A 38 0.38 -3.85 30.88
CA TRP A 38 1.07 -3.93 29.58
C TRP A 38 1.48 -2.53 29.08
N ASP A 39 2.70 -2.39 28.55
CA ASP A 39 3.20 -1.09 28.07
C ASP A 39 3.29 -1.04 26.51
N PRO A 40 2.38 -0.32 25.83
CA PRO A 40 2.42 -0.15 24.37
C PRO A 40 3.56 0.77 23.90
N ARG A 41 4.18 1.56 24.78
CA ARG A 41 5.23 2.53 24.42
C ARG A 41 6.56 1.84 24.13
N ILE A 42 6.79 0.67 24.70
CA ILE A 42 7.99 -0.16 24.51
C ILE A 42 7.68 -1.39 23.63
N GLY A 43 8.71 -2.05 23.09
CA GLY A 43 8.50 -3.20 22.20
C GLY A 43 7.68 -4.34 22.86
N PRO A 44 6.82 -5.05 22.10
CA PRO A 44 6.00 -6.16 22.63
C PRO A 44 6.85 -7.34 23.10
N ARG A 45 8.08 -7.47 22.58
CA ARG A 45 9.08 -8.46 23.02
C ARG A 45 10.06 -7.93 24.08
N SER A 46 9.81 -6.75 24.65
CA SER A 46 10.64 -6.21 25.73
C SER A 46 10.60 -7.11 26.97
N PRO A 47 11.64 -7.10 27.84
CA PRO A 47 11.65 -7.90 29.06
C PRO A 47 10.40 -7.70 29.94
N TRP A 48 9.94 -6.45 30.09
CA TRP A 48 8.71 -6.12 30.81
C TRP A 48 7.47 -6.77 30.17
N ASN A 49 7.24 -6.54 28.87
CA ASN A 49 6.04 -7.07 28.20
C ASN A 49 6.04 -8.59 28.10
N LYS A 50 7.21 -9.25 28.07
CA LYS A 50 7.33 -10.70 28.19
C LYS A 50 6.89 -11.19 29.58
N ALA A 51 7.33 -10.54 30.66
CA ALA A 51 6.89 -10.89 32.00
C ALA A 51 5.37 -10.66 32.19
N VAL A 52 4.81 -9.62 31.59
CA VAL A 52 3.36 -9.39 31.56
C VAL A 52 2.63 -10.52 30.80
N ALA A 53 3.22 -11.00 29.70
CA ALA A 53 2.68 -12.15 28.95
C ALA A 53 2.65 -13.44 29.78
N GLU A 54 3.65 -13.66 30.64
CA GLU A 54 3.68 -14.80 31.57
C GLU A 54 2.52 -14.72 32.58
N VAL A 55 2.27 -13.54 33.14
CA VAL A 55 1.14 -13.30 34.06
C VAL A 55 -0.18 -13.57 33.35
N PHE A 56 -0.34 -13.08 32.12
CA PHE A 56 -1.53 -13.34 31.30
C PHE A 56 -1.71 -14.84 31.03
N ALA A 57 -0.65 -15.53 30.61
CA ALA A 57 -0.74 -16.95 30.25
C ALA A 57 -1.07 -17.82 31.45
N ALA A 58 -0.54 -17.51 32.64
CA ALA A 58 -0.87 -18.21 33.87
C ALA A 58 -2.35 -18.05 34.25
N ASP A 59 -2.86 -16.82 34.22
CA ASP A 59 -4.27 -16.53 34.52
C ASP A 59 -5.23 -17.14 33.48
N PHE A 60 -4.89 -17.01 32.19
CA PHE A 60 -5.70 -17.56 31.10
C PHE A 60 -5.84 -19.09 31.19
N ILE A 61 -4.75 -19.81 31.46
CA ILE A 61 -4.81 -21.28 31.62
C ILE A 61 -5.62 -21.67 32.86
N ALA A 62 -5.48 -20.94 33.97
CA ALA A 62 -6.24 -21.20 35.18
C ALA A 62 -7.76 -20.99 34.98
N ASN A 63 -8.15 -19.97 34.22
CA ASN A 63 -9.55 -19.62 33.97
C ASN A 63 -10.17 -20.36 32.77
N HIS A 64 -9.36 -20.94 31.89
CA HIS A 64 -9.80 -21.66 30.69
C HIS A 64 -9.17 -23.07 30.58
N PRO A 65 -9.43 -23.98 31.54
CA PRO A 65 -8.79 -25.30 31.58
C PRO A 65 -9.16 -26.21 30.40
N ALA A 66 -10.25 -25.90 29.68
CA ALA A 66 -10.64 -26.61 28.47
C ALA A 66 -9.81 -26.22 27.23
N CYS A 67 -9.03 -25.13 27.29
CA CYS A 67 -8.07 -24.80 26.24
C CYS A 67 -6.89 -25.77 26.36
N ASN A 68 -6.77 -26.72 25.44
CA ASN A 68 -5.62 -27.63 25.33
C ASN A 68 -4.38 -26.88 24.78
N CYS A 69 -3.99 -25.81 25.46
CA CYS A 69 -3.05 -24.80 25.01
C CYS A 69 -1.89 -24.76 25.99
N THR A 70 -0.65 -24.88 25.52
CA THR A 70 0.53 -24.77 26.41
C THR A 70 0.77 -23.31 26.79
N ARG A 71 1.48 -23.08 27.91
CA ARG A 71 1.85 -21.74 28.36
C ARG A 71 2.57 -20.95 27.26
N GLU A 72 3.51 -21.60 26.57
CA GLU A 72 4.30 -21.00 25.50
C GLU A 72 3.43 -20.59 24.30
N GLN A 73 2.40 -21.38 23.97
CA GLN A 73 1.46 -21.05 22.91
C GLN A 73 0.64 -19.81 23.27
N VAL A 74 0.14 -19.74 24.50
CA VAL A 74 -0.63 -18.58 24.99
C VAL A 74 0.22 -17.31 24.99
N ILE A 75 1.48 -17.39 25.45
CA ILE A 75 2.44 -16.27 25.40
C ILE A 75 2.68 -15.82 23.97
N SER A 76 2.92 -16.75 23.05
CA SER A 76 3.17 -16.44 21.64
C SER A 76 1.97 -15.73 20.99
N MET A 77 0.75 -16.24 21.25
CA MET A 77 -0.48 -15.62 20.77
C MET A 77 -0.68 -14.22 21.37
N TRP A 78 -0.40 -14.05 22.67
CA TRP A 78 -0.48 -12.78 23.35
C TRP A 78 0.52 -11.75 22.79
N ILE A 79 1.77 -12.14 22.55
CA ILE A 79 2.78 -11.26 21.94
C ILE A 79 2.33 -10.81 20.55
N ARG A 80 1.81 -11.73 19.73
CA ARG A 80 1.26 -11.38 18.40
C ARG A 80 0.06 -10.45 18.49
N HIS A 81 -0.82 -10.66 19.46
CA HIS A 81 -1.96 -9.77 19.69
C HIS A 81 -1.50 -8.36 20.12
N THR A 82 -0.53 -8.29 21.03
CA THR A 82 0.01 -7.01 21.53
C THR A 82 0.86 -6.27 20.50
N GLU A 83 1.47 -6.93 19.51
CA GLU A 83 2.04 -6.28 18.33
C GLU A 83 1.00 -5.45 17.58
N HIS A 84 -0.19 -6.03 17.37
CA HIS A 84 -1.31 -5.33 16.74
C HIS A 84 -1.79 -4.17 17.63
N LEU A 85 -1.96 -4.39 18.93
CA LEU A 85 -2.37 -3.32 19.86
C LEU A 85 -1.36 -2.17 19.90
N GLN A 86 -0.06 -2.46 19.87
CA GLN A 86 0.97 -1.42 19.81
C GLN A 86 0.88 -0.62 18.51
N ALA A 87 0.66 -1.28 17.37
CA ALA A 87 0.46 -0.59 16.10
C ALA A 87 -0.75 0.35 16.18
N THR A 88 -1.86 -0.11 16.78
CA THR A 88 -3.05 0.72 17.04
C THR A 88 -2.75 1.88 17.96
N TYR A 89 -2.02 1.67 19.07
CA TYR A 89 -1.61 2.73 20.00
C TYR A 89 -0.77 3.81 19.30
N LYS A 90 0.24 3.40 18.52
CA LYS A 90 1.10 4.32 17.75
C LYS A 90 0.28 5.10 16.72
N ALA A 91 -0.60 4.42 15.98
CA ALA A 91 -1.51 5.09 15.05
C ALA A 91 -2.43 6.09 15.76
N GLN A 92 -2.91 5.75 16.95
CA GLN A 92 -3.76 6.63 17.76
C GLN A 92 -3.02 7.86 18.31
N ALA A 93 -1.73 7.72 18.62
CA ALA A 93 -0.85 8.77 19.11
C ALA A 93 -0.31 9.69 18.00
N GLN A 94 -0.36 9.26 16.74
CA GLN A 94 -0.01 10.11 15.60
C GLN A 94 -0.94 11.32 15.48
N ALA A 95 -0.36 12.48 15.18
CA ALA A 95 -1.11 13.68 14.89
C ALA A 95 -2.10 13.41 13.76
N GLU A 96 -3.26 14.07 13.80
CA GLU A 96 -4.31 13.89 12.79
C GLU A 96 -3.81 14.22 11.38
N ALA A 97 -2.93 15.22 11.26
CA ALA A 97 -2.25 15.56 10.01
C ALA A 97 -1.39 14.40 9.46
N ASP A 98 -0.62 13.74 10.32
CA ASP A 98 0.26 12.62 9.93
C ASP A 98 -0.56 11.41 9.50
N ARG A 99 -1.65 11.10 10.22
CA ARG A 99 -2.59 10.05 9.83
C ARG A 99 -3.24 10.35 8.49
N ALA A 100 -3.71 11.57 8.28
CA ALA A 100 -4.31 11.99 7.02
C ALA A 100 -3.31 11.90 5.87
N LEU A 101 -2.04 12.26 6.10
CA LEU A 101 -0.96 12.11 5.13
C LEU A 101 -0.69 10.63 4.81
N ALA A 102 -0.52 9.78 5.84
CA ALA A 102 -0.29 8.35 5.66
C ALA A 102 -1.43 7.67 4.90
N HIS A 103 -2.69 7.99 5.22
CA HIS A 103 -3.85 7.49 4.49
C HIS A 103 -3.88 7.98 3.04
N ARG A 104 -3.52 9.24 2.77
CA ARG A 104 -3.40 9.75 1.39
C ARG A 104 -2.34 8.98 0.60
N ILE A 105 -1.16 8.77 1.17
CA ILE A 105 -0.06 8.01 0.55
C ILE A 105 -0.50 6.56 0.28
N HIS A 106 -1.09 5.89 1.27
CA HIS A 106 -1.57 4.51 1.13
C HIS A 106 -2.63 4.38 0.03
N ARG A 107 -3.63 5.29 0.01
CA ARG A 107 -4.65 5.31 -1.06
C ARG A 107 -4.03 5.53 -2.43
N ARG A 108 -3.05 6.43 -2.55
CA ARG A 108 -2.31 6.66 -3.80
C ARG A 108 -1.60 5.39 -4.27
N GLN A 109 -0.87 4.71 -3.38
CA GLN A 109 -0.16 3.47 -3.69
C GLN A 109 -1.11 2.35 -4.12
N GLU A 110 -2.22 2.16 -3.40
CA GLU A 110 -3.20 1.12 -3.77
C GLU A 110 -3.86 1.41 -5.12
N ARG A 111 -4.13 2.69 -5.44
CA ARG A 111 -4.62 3.07 -6.77
C ARG A 111 -3.60 2.76 -7.87
N GLN A 112 -2.33 3.08 -7.67
CA GLN A 112 -1.27 2.76 -8.64
C GLN A 112 -1.17 1.24 -8.84
N ARG A 113 -1.20 0.47 -7.75
CA ARG A 113 -1.20 -0.99 -7.78
C ARG A 113 -2.40 -1.55 -8.54
N ALA A 114 -3.59 -1.02 -8.30
CA ALA A 114 -4.80 -1.44 -8.99
C ALA A 114 -4.72 -1.17 -10.51
N VAL A 115 -4.21 0.00 -10.92
CA VAL A 115 -4.01 0.33 -12.35
C VAL A 115 -3.00 -0.63 -12.99
N TYR A 116 -1.87 -0.87 -12.33
CA TYR A 116 -0.86 -1.82 -12.80
C TYR A 116 -1.46 -3.21 -13.03
N LEU A 117 -2.14 -3.78 -12.02
CA LEU A 117 -2.71 -5.12 -12.09
C LEU A 117 -3.76 -5.25 -13.20
N ARG A 118 -4.57 -4.20 -13.43
CA ARG A 118 -5.56 -4.19 -14.52
C ARG A 118 -4.89 -4.22 -15.89
N ARG A 119 -3.86 -3.39 -16.10
CA ARG A 119 -3.12 -3.33 -17.36
C ARG A 119 -2.34 -4.61 -17.63
N LEU A 120 -1.69 -5.18 -16.61
CA LEU A 120 -1.02 -6.47 -16.73
C LEU A 120 -2.00 -7.57 -17.12
N ARG A 121 -3.18 -7.61 -16.51
CA ARG A 121 -4.23 -8.57 -16.88
C ARG A 121 -4.65 -8.43 -18.34
N VAL A 122 -4.81 -7.21 -18.85
CA VAL A 122 -5.14 -6.97 -20.27
C VAL A 122 -4.04 -7.51 -21.18
N VAL A 123 -2.77 -7.24 -20.86
CA VAL A 123 -1.64 -7.75 -21.65
C VAL A 123 -1.61 -9.28 -21.65
N GLN A 124 -1.94 -9.92 -20.52
CA GLN A 124 -2.02 -11.38 -20.42
C GLN A 124 -3.18 -11.98 -21.21
N GLU A 125 -4.34 -11.31 -21.22
CA GLU A 125 -5.53 -11.75 -21.94
C GLU A 125 -5.34 -11.64 -23.46
N PHE A 126 -4.78 -10.53 -23.93
CA PHE A 126 -4.53 -10.23 -25.35
C PHE A 126 -3.07 -10.49 -25.75
N ARG A 127 -2.45 -11.53 -25.17
CA ARG A 127 -1.03 -11.83 -25.36
C ARG A 127 -0.67 -12.13 -26.83
N THR A 128 -1.62 -12.59 -27.63
CA THR A 128 -1.42 -12.95 -29.04
C THR A 128 -1.52 -11.75 -29.98
N GLU A 129 -2.12 -10.67 -29.50
CA GLU A 129 -2.43 -9.44 -30.24
C GLU A 129 -1.38 -8.35 -29.97
N PHE A 130 -0.64 -8.49 -28.87
CA PHE A 130 0.47 -7.62 -28.52
C PHE A 130 1.84 -8.17 -28.93
N ASP A 131 2.84 -7.29 -28.94
CA ASP A 131 4.23 -7.70 -29.06
C ASP A 131 4.55 -8.77 -27.99
N PRO A 132 5.23 -9.87 -28.32
CA PRO A 132 5.59 -10.90 -27.35
C PRO A 132 6.33 -10.38 -26.11
N ARG A 133 7.02 -9.23 -26.22
CA ARG A 133 7.74 -8.56 -25.14
C ARG A 133 6.90 -7.56 -24.35
N ALA A 134 5.63 -7.34 -24.73
CA ALA A 134 4.73 -6.40 -24.06
C ALA A 134 4.52 -6.76 -22.58
N GLN A 135 4.46 -8.06 -22.25
CA GLN A 135 4.34 -8.51 -20.87
C GLN A 135 5.60 -8.16 -20.06
N GLU A 136 6.78 -8.48 -20.57
CA GLU A 136 8.06 -8.15 -19.93
C GLU A 136 8.19 -6.63 -19.72
N ALA A 137 7.80 -5.84 -20.72
CA ALA A 137 7.81 -4.38 -20.63
C ALA A 137 6.82 -3.86 -19.58
N MET A 138 5.63 -4.46 -19.45
CA MET A 138 4.65 -4.11 -18.42
C MET A 138 5.16 -4.47 -17.02
N GLU A 139 5.75 -5.64 -16.85
CA GLU A 139 6.34 -6.10 -15.58
C GLU A 139 7.51 -5.21 -15.16
N ALA A 140 8.39 -4.83 -16.10
CA ALA A 140 9.48 -3.90 -15.86
C ALA A 140 8.98 -2.49 -15.51
N LEU A 141 7.87 -2.04 -16.12
CA LEU A 141 7.24 -0.76 -15.81
C LEU A 141 6.69 -0.74 -14.37
N GLY A 142 6.09 -1.84 -13.93
CA GLY A 142 5.66 -2.06 -12.56
C GLY A 142 4.68 -1.01 -12.03
N VAL A 143 4.52 -0.98 -10.70
CA VAL A 143 3.65 -0.01 -10.02
C VAL A 143 4.24 1.41 -10.11
N GLN A 144 5.57 1.56 -10.08
CA GLN A 144 6.24 2.87 -10.15
C GLN A 144 5.98 3.57 -11.49
N GLY A 145 5.82 2.79 -12.55
CA GLY A 145 5.51 3.28 -13.88
C GLY A 145 4.05 3.68 -14.08
N MET A 146 3.17 3.53 -13.08
CA MET A 146 1.77 3.97 -13.15
C MET A 146 1.60 5.44 -12.73
N SER A 147 0.63 6.15 -13.30
CA SER A 147 0.36 7.54 -12.92
C SER A 147 -0.19 7.59 -11.51
N SER A 148 0.26 8.57 -10.73
CA SER A 148 -0.46 8.96 -9.53
C SER A 148 -1.64 9.82 -9.95
N ASP A 149 -2.83 9.45 -9.51
CA ASP A 149 -3.97 10.32 -9.59
C ASP A 149 -4.11 11.06 -8.25
N GLU A 150 -4.17 12.39 -8.29
CA GLU A 150 -4.68 13.16 -7.16
C GLU A 150 -6.18 13.35 -7.31
N SER A 151 -6.88 13.19 -6.19
CA SER A 151 -8.30 13.39 -6.13
C SER A 151 -8.54 14.84 -5.77
N ASP A 152 -9.12 15.59 -6.68
CA ASP A 152 -9.45 16.98 -6.45
C ASP A 152 -10.72 17.01 -5.58
N HIS A 153 -10.54 17.10 -4.26
CA HIS A 153 -11.65 17.28 -3.32
C HIS A 153 -11.85 18.77 -3.10
N ALA A 154 -12.03 19.53 -4.18
CA ALA A 154 -12.43 20.92 -4.09
C ALA A 154 -13.91 21.00 -3.66
N ALA A 155 -14.15 20.91 -2.35
CA ALA A 155 -15.27 21.48 -1.60
C ALA A 155 -16.67 21.47 -2.27
N GLY A 156 -17.08 20.41 -2.95
CA GLY A 156 -18.39 20.32 -3.63
C GLY A 156 -19.00 18.93 -3.58
N ARG A 157 -20.33 18.85 -3.62
CA ARG A 157 -21.13 17.59 -3.64
C ARG A 157 -21.04 16.83 -4.97
N GLY A 158 -19.92 16.89 -5.68
CA GLY A 158 -19.70 16.21 -6.96
C GLY A 158 -19.04 14.85 -6.79
N GLU A 159 -19.12 14.01 -7.83
CA GLU A 159 -18.32 12.77 -7.86
C GLU A 159 -16.82 13.08 -7.81
N PRO A 160 -16.01 12.28 -7.09
CA PRO A 160 -14.56 12.50 -7.03
C PRO A 160 -13.96 12.44 -8.42
N THR A 161 -13.47 13.59 -8.89
CA THR A 161 -12.76 13.66 -10.17
C THR A 161 -11.26 13.49 -9.92
N TYR A 162 -10.64 12.64 -10.73
CA TYR A 162 -9.23 12.32 -10.61
C TYR A 162 -8.45 13.04 -11.72
N ARG A 163 -7.39 13.76 -11.34
CA ARG A 163 -6.46 14.37 -12.30
C ARG A 163 -5.23 13.48 -12.43
N VAL A 164 -4.91 13.11 -13.67
CA VAL A 164 -3.74 12.28 -13.97
C VAL A 164 -2.50 13.16 -13.99
N HIS A 165 -1.49 12.85 -13.18
CA HIS A 165 -0.21 13.56 -13.28
C HIS A 165 0.58 13.08 -14.50
N LYS A 166 1.10 14.05 -15.27
CA LYS A 166 1.95 13.78 -16.42
C LYS A 166 3.33 13.34 -15.93
N LYS A 167 3.83 12.21 -16.43
CA LYS A 167 5.22 11.79 -16.24
C LYS A 167 6.02 12.25 -17.45
N SER A 168 6.84 13.28 -17.27
CA SER A 168 7.63 13.92 -18.35
C SER A 168 8.58 12.95 -19.05
N TRP A 169 9.00 11.89 -18.37
CA TRP A 169 9.90 10.87 -18.92
C TRP A 169 9.22 9.84 -19.83
N ARG A 170 7.89 9.70 -19.82
CA ARG A 170 7.21 8.70 -20.66
C ARG A 170 7.15 9.19 -22.10
N SER A 171 7.50 8.32 -23.05
CA SER A 171 7.29 8.62 -24.46
C SER A 171 5.80 8.78 -24.78
N PRO A 172 5.42 9.62 -25.76
CA PRO A 172 4.03 9.73 -26.20
C PRO A 172 3.45 8.39 -26.68
N ILE A 173 4.28 7.51 -27.25
CA ILE A 173 3.88 6.18 -27.70
C ILE A 173 3.51 5.32 -26.48
N LEU A 174 4.32 5.31 -25.42
CA LEU A 174 4.02 4.60 -24.19
C LEU A 174 2.73 5.10 -23.55
N VAL A 175 2.50 6.42 -23.54
CA VAL A 175 1.26 7.00 -23.01
C VAL A 175 0.04 6.50 -23.79
N LYS A 176 0.09 6.51 -25.13
CA LYS A 176 -0.99 5.98 -25.98
C LYS A 176 -1.23 4.49 -25.73
N TRP A 177 -0.16 3.71 -25.65
CA TRP A 177 -0.23 2.28 -25.36
C TRP A 177 -0.95 2.00 -24.04
N LEU A 178 -0.56 2.68 -22.97
CA LEU A 178 -1.19 2.53 -21.66
C LEU A 178 -2.69 2.91 -21.65
N ARG A 179 -3.11 3.86 -22.49
CA ARG A 179 -4.52 4.21 -22.66
C ARG A 179 -5.30 3.12 -23.39
N ILE A 180 -4.72 2.51 -24.41
CA ILE A 180 -5.35 1.39 -25.12
C ILE A 180 -5.60 0.23 -24.13
N LEU A 181 -4.65 -0.04 -23.24
CA LEU A 181 -4.86 -1.03 -22.18
C LEU A 181 -6.00 -0.66 -21.22
N ASP A 182 -6.17 0.63 -20.90
CA ASP A 182 -7.28 1.09 -20.07
C ASP A 182 -8.64 0.90 -20.79
N CYS A 183 -8.71 1.16 -22.10
CA CYS A 183 -9.90 0.92 -22.92
C CYS A 183 -10.22 -0.58 -23.03
N LEU A 184 -9.23 -1.41 -23.30
CA LEU A 184 -9.40 -2.87 -23.37
C LEU A 184 -9.79 -3.44 -22.00
N HIS A 185 -9.31 -2.87 -20.90
CA HIS A 185 -9.79 -3.26 -19.58
C HIS A 185 -11.29 -3.00 -19.44
N LEU A 186 -11.78 -1.84 -19.89
CA LEU A 186 -13.21 -1.53 -19.90
C LEU A 186 -13.98 -2.53 -20.78
N PHE A 187 -13.46 -2.84 -21.97
CA PHE A 187 -14.04 -3.85 -22.85
C PHE A 187 -14.18 -5.22 -22.15
N LEU A 188 -13.13 -5.71 -21.48
CA LEU A 188 -13.16 -6.96 -20.71
C LEU A 188 -14.18 -6.95 -19.56
N ARG A 189 -14.60 -5.77 -19.08
CA ARG A 189 -15.64 -5.66 -18.06
C ARG A 189 -17.04 -5.83 -18.62
N TYR A 190 -17.24 -5.79 -19.92
CA TYR A 190 -18.48 -6.17 -20.60
C TYR A 190 -18.38 -7.63 -21.03
N LYS A 191 -19.06 -8.53 -20.33
CA LYS A 191 -19.10 -9.96 -20.69
C LYS A 191 -19.80 -10.13 -22.05
N GLY A 192 -19.03 -10.29 -23.13
CA GLY A 192 -19.57 -10.46 -24.48
C GLY A 192 -20.53 -9.34 -24.91
N GLY A 193 -20.31 -8.10 -24.44
CA GLY A 193 -21.11 -6.93 -24.80
C GLY A 193 -22.47 -6.79 -24.13
N GLN A 194 -22.91 -7.74 -23.28
CA GLN A 194 -24.30 -7.75 -22.78
C GLN A 194 -24.44 -7.45 -21.28
N THR A 195 -23.43 -7.77 -20.47
CA THR A 195 -23.51 -7.52 -19.01
C THR A 195 -22.24 -6.92 -18.44
N ALA A 196 -22.42 -5.76 -17.82
CA ALA A 196 -21.46 -5.10 -16.96
C ALA A 196 -21.04 -6.02 -15.79
N SER A 197 -19.74 -6.20 -15.58
CA SER A 197 -19.22 -6.90 -14.41
C SER A 197 -19.53 -6.16 -13.10
N GLN A 198 -19.77 -6.92 -12.03
CA GLN A 198 -20.01 -6.39 -10.69
C GLN A 198 -18.78 -5.65 -10.15
N GLY A 199 -18.99 -4.70 -9.21
CA GLY A 199 -17.95 -3.93 -8.55
C GLY A 199 -17.72 -2.51 -9.11
N GLY A 200 -16.94 -1.72 -8.37
CA GLY A 200 -16.69 -0.31 -8.68
C GLY A 200 -16.06 -0.09 -10.05
N TRP A 201 -16.64 0.83 -10.83
CA TRP A 201 -16.13 1.21 -12.14
C TRP A 201 -14.89 2.09 -12.04
N PRO A 202 -13.96 2.01 -13.01
CA PRO A 202 -12.90 3.00 -13.14
C PRO A 202 -13.53 4.39 -13.13
N HIS A 203 -13.07 5.25 -12.22
CA HIS A 203 -13.53 6.63 -12.18
C HIS A 203 -13.06 7.37 -13.42
N TYR A 204 -13.87 8.35 -13.83
CA TYR A 204 -13.47 9.27 -14.88
C TYR A 204 -12.21 10.03 -14.46
N ARG A 205 -11.26 10.13 -15.38
CA ARG A 205 -9.97 10.78 -15.19
C ARG A 205 -9.84 11.92 -16.17
N LEU A 206 -9.62 13.12 -15.65
CA LEU A 206 -9.41 14.30 -16.47
C LEU A 206 -7.95 14.39 -16.89
N GLU A 207 -7.77 14.54 -18.19
CA GLU A 207 -6.56 15.03 -18.81
C GLU A 207 -6.82 16.47 -19.26
N GLY A 208 -5.98 17.41 -18.81
CA GLY A 208 -6.11 18.81 -19.17
C GLY A 208 -4.73 19.45 -19.31
N ASP A 209 -4.68 20.63 -19.91
CA ASP A 209 -3.41 21.35 -20.12
C ASP A 209 -2.74 21.74 -18.80
N ASP A 210 -3.51 21.91 -17.71
CA ASP A 210 -3.02 22.15 -16.35
C ASP A 210 -2.61 20.85 -15.60
N GLN A 211 -2.17 19.82 -16.33
CA GLN A 211 -1.64 18.61 -15.69
C GLN A 211 -0.34 18.93 -14.94
N GLN A 212 -0.39 18.80 -13.62
CA GLN A 212 0.81 18.87 -12.79
C GLN A 212 1.78 17.75 -13.17
N GLU A 213 3.04 18.11 -13.35
CA GLU A 213 4.10 17.14 -13.56
C GLU A 213 4.29 16.29 -12.30
N SER A 214 4.47 14.99 -12.51
CA SER A 214 4.81 14.06 -11.45
C SER A 214 6.29 14.25 -11.09
N ALA A 215 6.58 14.44 -9.80
CA ALA A 215 7.95 14.43 -9.28
C ALA A 215 8.59 13.01 -9.30
N ASP A 216 7.82 11.98 -9.64
CA ASP A 216 8.31 10.61 -9.68
C ASP A 216 9.27 10.43 -10.89
N GLY A 217 10.51 10.03 -10.59
CA GLY A 217 11.53 9.80 -11.61
C GLY A 217 11.24 8.66 -12.59
N PRO A 218 12.05 8.56 -13.66
CA PRO A 218 11.98 7.48 -14.65
C PRO A 218 12.23 6.10 -14.05
N VAL A 219 11.49 5.11 -14.55
CA VAL A 219 11.72 3.69 -14.23
C VAL A 219 12.95 3.21 -14.99
N ARG A 220 13.82 2.43 -14.34
CA ARG A 220 15.07 1.92 -14.94
C ARG A 220 14.83 0.61 -15.69
N GLY A 221 15.68 0.32 -16.67
CA GLY A 221 15.65 -0.97 -17.39
C GLY A 221 14.52 -1.10 -18.40
N LEU A 222 13.86 -0.01 -18.78
CA LEU A 222 12.84 -0.07 -19.83
C LEU A 222 13.48 -0.03 -21.22
N PRO A 223 12.79 -0.55 -22.24
CA PRO A 223 13.16 -0.33 -23.62
C PRO A 223 13.24 1.16 -23.97
N VAL A 224 14.17 1.54 -24.85
CA VAL A 224 14.40 2.96 -25.22
C VAL A 224 13.12 3.67 -25.66
N VAL A 225 12.24 2.97 -26.39
CA VAL A 225 10.96 3.49 -26.89
C VAL A 225 10.01 3.97 -25.78
N CYS A 226 10.22 3.55 -24.54
CA CYS A 226 9.42 3.95 -23.38
C CYS A 226 9.79 5.35 -22.86
N TYR A 227 10.98 5.87 -23.18
CA TYR A 227 11.47 7.15 -22.71
C TYR A 227 11.15 8.28 -23.71
N SER A 228 10.79 9.45 -23.19
CA SER A 228 10.64 10.67 -23.97
C SER A 228 12.00 11.24 -24.36
N ALA A 229 12.02 12.06 -25.41
CA ALA A 229 13.25 12.76 -25.83
C ALA A 229 13.87 13.61 -24.70
N SER A 230 13.05 14.17 -23.81
CA SER A 230 13.51 14.95 -22.66
C SER A 230 14.17 14.10 -21.57
N ALA A 231 13.80 12.82 -21.44
CA ALA A 231 14.46 11.89 -20.53
C ALA A 231 15.75 11.28 -21.11
N THR A 232 16.02 11.48 -22.40
CA THR A 232 17.20 10.95 -23.09
C THR A 232 18.20 12.04 -23.48
N THR A 233 17.94 13.31 -23.16
CA THR A 233 18.77 14.44 -23.62
C THR A 233 20.10 14.52 -22.87
N GLU A 234 20.10 14.20 -21.58
CA GLU A 234 21.30 14.17 -20.73
C GLU A 234 21.95 12.78 -20.74
N PRO A 235 23.13 12.59 -21.37
CA PRO A 235 23.72 11.26 -21.56
C PRO A 235 24.02 10.52 -20.25
N PHE A 236 24.41 11.26 -19.21
CA PHE A 236 24.72 10.69 -17.90
C PHE A 236 23.46 10.18 -17.19
N GLU A 237 22.38 10.95 -17.23
CA GLU A 237 21.10 10.53 -16.67
C GLU A 237 20.53 9.33 -17.44
N PHE A 238 20.63 9.36 -18.77
CA PHE A 238 20.15 8.27 -19.61
C PHE A 238 20.92 6.96 -19.35
N GLN A 239 22.24 7.00 -19.18
CA GLN A 239 23.03 5.82 -18.83
C GLN A 239 22.64 5.25 -17.45
N PHE A 240 22.29 6.12 -16.50
CA PHE A 240 21.82 5.71 -15.18
C PHE A 240 20.47 4.97 -15.22
N LEU A 241 19.63 5.23 -16.24
CA LEU A 241 18.40 4.48 -16.47
C LEU A 241 18.65 3.04 -16.92
N LYS A 242 19.86 2.71 -17.40
CA LYS A 242 20.21 1.40 -17.97
C LYS A 242 19.18 0.95 -19.02
N PRO A 243 18.92 1.77 -20.05
CA PRO A 243 17.88 1.49 -21.04
C PRO A 243 18.23 0.21 -21.80
N VAL A 244 17.20 -0.57 -22.13
CA VAL A 244 17.37 -1.82 -22.86
C VAL A 244 17.20 -1.55 -24.35
N LEU A 245 18.19 -1.92 -25.17
CA LEU A 245 18.15 -1.81 -26.62
C LEU A 245 17.40 -3.00 -27.22
N VAL A 246 16.11 -3.05 -26.98
CA VAL A 246 15.21 -4.09 -27.46
C VAL A 246 14.12 -3.46 -28.32
N ALA A 247 13.86 -4.07 -29.48
CA ALA A 247 12.71 -3.73 -30.30
C ALA A 247 11.45 -4.12 -29.52
N LEU A 248 10.67 -3.11 -29.13
CA LEU A 248 9.34 -3.25 -28.54
C LEU A 248 8.36 -2.48 -29.41
N ASN A 249 7.43 -3.20 -30.02
CA ASN A 249 6.37 -2.57 -30.79
C ASN A 249 5.18 -2.24 -29.90
N LEU A 250 5.06 -0.96 -29.55
CA LEU A 250 3.93 -0.41 -28.78
C LEU A 250 2.79 0.12 -29.68
N ILE A 251 2.91 -0.03 -30.99
CA ILE A 251 1.91 0.37 -31.97
C ILE A 251 1.04 -0.84 -32.29
N HIS A 252 -0.27 -0.69 -32.13
CA HIS A 252 -1.23 -1.75 -32.44
C HIS A 252 -1.79 -1.61 -33.85
N SER A 253 -2.13 -2.75 -34.46
CA SER A 253 -2.84 -2.80 -35.73
C SER A 253 -4.24 -2.19 -35.58
N GLU A 254 -4.80 -1.68 -36.68
CA GLU A 254 -6.08 -0.93 -36.72
C GLU A 254 -7.25 -1.67 -36.05
N ARG A 255 -7.20 -3.01 -35.98
CA ARG A 255 -8.21 -3.87 -35.33
C ARG A 255 -8.43 -3.60 -33.83
N VAL A 256 -7.50 -2.95 -33.14
CA VAL A 256 -7.60 -2.65 -31.69
C VAL A 256 -8.06 -1.21 -31.45
N GLN A 257 -8.20 -0.39 -32.49
CA GLN A 257 -8.53 1.04 -32.39
C GLN A 257 -10.02 1.37 -32.60
N GLU A 258 -10.85 0.38 -32.95
CA GLU A 258 -12.32 0.48 -33.02
C GLU A 258 -12.98 0.03 -31.70
#